data_AF-A0A4R6QLH0-F1
#
_entry.id   AF-A0A4R6QLH0-F1
#
_cell.length_a   1.000
_cell.length_b   1.000
_cell.length_c   1.000
_cell.angle_alpha   90.00
_cell.angle_beta   90.00
_cell.angle_gamma   90.00
#
_symmetry.space_group_name_H-M   'P 1'
#
loop_
_entity.id
_entity.type
_entity.pdbx_description
1 polymer ?
#
loop_
_entity_poly.entity_id
_entity_poly.type
_entity_poly.pdbx_seq_one_letter_code
_entity_poly.pdbx_strand_id
1 'polypeptide(L)'
;MGDSTASAGNSLDTLIKYLGPLLGMATAALSLYIAFSTRETNERLASTKAEVEKLNLASTQYDLAARVIHEFGAQNAREFSATYAQKQPPVEVPDAELRRQLVDGVGRWKDGNNLMTGSAVNGLYLRQIVYLKLSSMGKTAVTDLRLVVRQKDFDEKLGTQVKRYGLLNTAGWTETTLPLSALMEASAEARSMRTQVLIPLAQVSGGEYFFGRVLVPVKLLWKDKRLVRDDSLELNVANESTLDNQLHSAILGRSTSGSTSVAAGASAPR
;
A
#
# COMPACT_ATOMS: atom_id res chain seq x y z
N MET A 1 91.17 -41.32 -51.28
CA MET A 1 90.61 -40.07 -50.71
C MET A 1 89.20 -39.94 -51.26
N GLY A 2 88.22 -39.67 -50.40
CA GLY A 2 86.78 -39.81 -50.66
C GLY A 2 86.30 -41.21 -50.24
N ASP A 3 85.32 -41.43 -49.37
CA ASP A 3 84.22 -40.56 -48.96
C ASP A 3 83.85 -40.73 -47.47
N SER A 4 83.66 -39.58 -46.83
CA SER A 4 82.94 -39.42 -45.58
C SER A 4 81.56 -38.87 -45.90
N THR A 5 80.51 -39.67 -45.80
CA THR A 5 79.14 -39.19 -45.50
C THR A 5 78.29 -40.36 -45.00
N ALA A 6 78.14 -40.46 -43.68
CA ALA A 6 77.04 -41.17 -43.08
C ALA A 6 76.52 -40.36 -41.89
N SER A 7 75.21 -40.41 -41.69
CA SER A 7 74.47 -39.89 -40.53
C SER A 7 73.95 -38.45 -40.61
N ALA A 8 72.96 -38.23 -41.49
CA ALA A 8 71.93 -37.19 -41.29
C ALA A 8 70.48 -37.72 -41.42
N GLY A 9 70.28 -39.04 -41.61
CA GLY A 9 68.97 -39.63 -41.92
C GLY A 9 68.14 -40.10 -40.72
N ASN A 10 68.73 -40.30 -39.54
CA ASN A 10 68.03 -40.89 -38.38
C ASN A 10 67.30 -39.87 -37.48
N SER A 11 67.50 -38.57 -37.69
CA SER A 11 66.93 -37.53 -36.82
C SER A 11 65.48 -37.16 -37.18
N LEU A 12 65.13 -37.15 -38.48
CA LEU A 12 63.80 -36.76 -38.96
C LEU A 12 62.74 -37.83 -38.75
N ASP A 13 63.08 -39.10 -38.99
CA ASP A 13 62.13 -40.22 -38.91
C ASP A 13 61.74 -40.54 -37.45
N THR A 14 62.67 -40.27 -36.53
CA THR A 14 62.41 -40.35 -35.08
C THR A 14 61.56 -39.18 -34.61
N LEU A 15 61.80 -37.96 -35.11
CA LEU A 15 61.00 -36.77 -34.83
C LEU A 15 59.54 -36.93 -35.29
N ILE A 16 59.32 -37.49 -36.47
CA ILE A 16 57.97 -37.72 -37.03
C ILE A 16 57.19 -38.78 -36.22
N LYS A 17 57.86 -39.85 -35.76
CA LYS A 17 57.24 -40.89 -34.92
C LYS A 17 56.79 -40.39 -33.55
N TYR A 18 57.45 -39.39 -32.98
CA TYR A 18 57.04 -38.78 -31.70
C TYR A 18 56.10 -37.58 -31.87
N LEU A 19 56.17 -36.86 -33.01
CA LEU A 19 55.25 -35.74 -33.29
C LEU A 19 53.81 -36.21 -33.50
N GLY A 20 53.59 -37.31 -34.21
CA GLY A 20 52.25 -37.83 -34.51
C GLY A 20 51.41 -38.13 -33.27
N PRO A 21 51.92 -38.89 -32.27
CA PRO A 21 51.24 -39.14 -31.01
C PRO A 21 51.02 -37.87 -30.16
N LEU A 22 51.99 -36.94 -30.15
CA LEU A 22 51.87 -35.68 -29.43
C LEU A 22 50.79 -34.76 -30.01
N LEU A 23 50.71 -34.67 -31.34
CA LEU A 23 49.62 -33.96 -32.04
C LEU A 23 48.26 -34.63 -31.82
N GLY A 24 48.22 -35.97 -31.81
CA GLY A 24 47.01 -36.74 -31.49
C GLY A 24 46.51 -36.48 -30.06
N MET A 25 47.41 -36.40 -29.08
CA MET A 25 47.04 -36.09 -27.69
C MET A 25 46.64 -34.62 -27.52
N ALA A 26 47.31 -33.68 -28.18
CA ALA A 26 46.95 -32.26 -28.14
C ALA A 26 45.56 -32.01 -28.72
N THR A 27 45.22 -32.67 -29.83
CA THR A 27 43.88 -32.58 -30.45
C THR A 27 42.81 -33.25 -29.58
N ALA A 28 43.08 -34.41 -28.98
CA ALA A 28 42.17 -35.04 -28.03
C ALA A 28 41.90 -34.18 -26.78
N ALA A 29 42.95 -33.57 -26.22
CA ALA A 29 42.83 -32.67 -25.06
C ALA A 29 42.02 -31.40 -25.39
N LEU A 30 42.23 -30.81 -26.57
CA LEU A 30 41.45 -29.67 -27.05
C LEU A 30 39.98 -30.04 -27.26
N SER A 31 39.72 -31.22 -27.83
CA SER A 31 38.36 -31.75 -28.03
C SER A 31 37.62 -31.96 -26.71
N LEU A 32 38.31 -32.52 -25.71
CA LEU A 32 37.79 -32.70 -24.34
C LEU A 32 37.52 -31.36 -23.65
N TYR A 33 38.42 -30.38 -23.80
CA TYR A 33 38.24 -29.04 -23.24
C TYR A 33 37.03 -28.31 -23.86
N ILE A 34 36.86 -28.40 -25.19
CA ILE A 34 35.70 -27.85 -25.89
C ILE A 34 34.43 -28.56 -25.43
N ALA A 35 34.43 -29.90 -25.35
CA ALA A 35 33.27 -30.66 -24.88
C ALA A 35 32.90 -30.33 -23.42
N PHE A 36 33.89 -30.18 -22.54
CA PHE A 36 33.69 -29.85 -21.13
C PHE A 36 33.17 -28.42 -20.94
N SER A 37 33.79 -27.44 -21.60
CA SER A 37 33.33 -26.03 -21.56
C SER A 37 31.95 -25.86 -22.20
N THR A 38 31.64 -26.59 -23.27
CA THR A 38 30.30 -26.60 -23.89
C THR A 38 29.26 -27.22 -22.96
N ARG A 39 29.62 -28.28 -22.22
CA ARG A 39 28.73 -28.89 -21.24
C ARG A 39 28.46 -27.96 -20.05
N GLU A 40 29.50 -27.35 -19.49
CA GLU A 40 29.37 -26.43 -18.36
C GLU A 40 28.55 -25.17 -18.73
N THR A 41 28.79 -24.61 -19.92
CA THR A 41 28.00 -23.48 -20.43
C THR A 41 26.55 -23.86 -20.69
N ASN A 42 26.27 -25.06 -21.21
CA ASN A 42 24.91 -25.57 -21.39
C ASN A 42 24.18 -25.82 -20.06
N GLU A 43 24.87 -26.36 -19.04
CA GLU A 43 24.32 -26.57 -17.70
C GLU A 43 23.99 -25.22 -17.02
N ARG A 44 24.87 -24.21 -17.15
CA ARG A 44 24.60 -22.83 -16.67
C ARG A 44 23.47 -22.15 -17.45
N LEU A 45 23.38 -22.36 -18.77
CA LEU A 45 22.30 -21.82 -19.59
C LEU A 45 20.95 -22.47 -19.23
N ALA A 46 20.94 -23.77 -18.97
CA ALA A 46 19.75 -24.50 -18.53
C ALA A 46 19.29 -24.04 -17.14
N SER A 47 20.21 -23.85 -16.18
CA SER A 47 19.86 -23.35 -14.85
C SER A 47 19.34 -21.92 -14.89
N THR A 48 19.96 -21.04 -15.67
CA THR A 48 19.52 -19.65 -15.82
C THR A 48 18.17 -19.57 -16.53
N LYS A 49 17.92 -20.39 -17.55
CA LYS A 49 16.60 -20.49 -18.20
C LYS A 49 15.52 -20.96 -17.24
N ALA A 50 15.80 -21.99 -16.44
CA ALA A 50 14.87 -22.47 -15.42
C ALA A 50 14.57 -21.40 -14.35
N GLU A 51 15.58 -20.63 -13.95
CA GLU A 51 15.42 -19.51 -13.02
C GLU A 51 14.57 -18.38 -13.62
N VAL A 52 14.82 -17.99 -14.87
CA VAL A 52 14.01 -17.00 -15.59
C VAL A 52 12.56 -17.48 -15.76
N GLU A 53 12.35 -18.76 -16.08
CA GLU A 53 11.01 -19.33 -16.20
C GLU A 53 10.29 -19.33 -14.84
N LYS A 54 10.98 -19.67 -13.76
CA LYS A 54 10.46 -19.60 -12.40
C LYS A 54 10.09 -18.16 -12.00
N LEU A 55 10.94 -17.18 -12.34
CA LEU A 55 10.67 -15.77 -12.11
C LEU A 55 9.50 -15.26 -12.94
N ASN A 56 9.38 -15.69 -14.20
CA ASN A 56 8.25 -15.36 -15.07
C ASN A 56 6.93 -15.95 -14.55
N LEU A 57 6.94 -17.19 -14.07
CA LEU A 57 5.78 -17.82 -13.43
C LEU A 57 5.39 -17.08 -12.14
N ALA A 58 6.37 -16.73 -11.31
CA ALA A 58 6.13 -15.95 -10.09
C ALA A 58 5.58 -14.55 -10.40
N SER A 59 6.13 -13.86 -11.40
CA SER A 59 5.65 -12.55 -11.86
C SER A 59 4.24 -12.63 -12.46
N THR A 60 3.97 -13.66 -13.26
CA THR A 60 2.63 -13.88 -13.83
C THR A 60 1.61 -14.20 -12.74
N GLN A 61 1.96 -15.04 -11.76
CA GLN A 61 1.11 -15.32 -10.61
C GLN A 61 0.87 -14.06 -9.75
N TYR A 62 1.90 -13.23 -9.57
CA TYR A 62 1.82 -11.97 -8.85
C TYR A 62 0.87 -10.96 -9.53
N ASP A 63 0.93 -10.84 -10.85
CA ASP A 63 0.03 -9.99 -11.63
C ASP A 63 -1.42 -10.47 -11.63
N LEU A 64 -1.61 -11.77 -11.44
CA LEU A 64 -2.91 -12.42 -11.44
C LEU A 64 -3.56 -12.48 -10.05
N ALA A 65 -2.83 -12.27 -8.96
CA ALA A 65 -3.40 -12.29 -7.61
C ALA A 65 -4.38 -11.12 -7.37
N ALA A 66 -5.41 -11.36 -6.56
CA ALA A 66 -6.29 -10.29 -6.09
C ALA A 66 -5.53 -9.36 -5.13
N ARG A 67 -5.47 -8.06 -5.43
CA ARG A 67 -4.76 -7.06 -4.61
C ARG A 67 -5.69 -5.93 -4.23
N VAL A 68 -5.79 -5.67 -2.93
CA VAL A 68 -6.51 -4.50 -2.40
C VAL A 68 -5.48 -3.52 -1.86
N ILE A 69 -5.47 -2.31 -2.42
CA ILE A 69 -4.72 -1.17 -1.89
C ILE A 69 -5.65 -0.38 -0.99
N HIS A 70 -5.14 0.08 0.16
CA HIS A 70 -5.86 0.98 1.05
C HIS A 70 -5.16 2.33 1.10
N GLU A 71 -5.95 3.38 1.33
CA GLU A 71 -5.50 4.74 1.56
C GLU A 71 -6.40 5.36 2.62
N PHE A 72 -5.78 5.95 3.65
CA PHE A 72 -6.49 6.73 4.65
C PHE A 72 -6.50 8.20 4.27
N GLY A 73 -7.62 8.87 4.53
CA GLY A 73 -7.68 10.32 4.36
C GLY A 73 -8.80 10.98 5.15
N ALA A 74 -8.81 12.30 5.10
CA ALA A 74 -9.84 13.14 5.67
C ALA A 74 -10.28 14.20 4.66
N GLN A 75 -11.58 14.39 4.53
CA GLN A 75 -12.19 15.44 3.69
C GLN A 75 -13.00 16.38 4.56
N ASN A 76 -13.12 17.65 4.16
CA ASN A 76 -14.10 18.55 4.76
C ASN A 76 -15.52 17.96 4.58
N ALA A 77 -16.38 18.09 5.59
CA ALA A 77 -17.77 17.65 5.53
C ALA A 77 -18.55 18.15 4.29
N ARG A 78 -18.26 19.37 3.82
CA ARG A 78 -18.82 19.96 2.58
C ARG A 78 -18.27 19.29 1.31
N GLU A 79 -16.99 18.96 1.27
CA GLU A 79 -16.41 18.21 0.14
C GLU A 79 -16.95 16.79 0.11
N PHE A 80 -17.02 16.16 1.28
CA PHE A 80 -17.59 14.83 1.43
C PHE A 80 -19.06 14.79 1.02
N SER A 81 -19.88 15.79 1.36
CA SER A 81 -21.29 15.84 0.96
C SER A 81 -21.44 15.94 -0.56
N ALA A 82 -20.55 16.65 -1.25
CA ALA A 82 -20.49 16.69 -2.70
C ALA A 82 -20.10 15.32 -3.29
N THR A 83 -19.06 14.67 -2.76
CA THR A 83 -18.64 13.31 -3.16
C THR A 83 -19.77 12.30 -2.98
N TYR A 84 -20.46 12.34 -1.84
CA TYR A 84 -21.59 11.47 -1.52
C TYR A 84 -22.74 11.64 -2.51
N ALA A 85 -23.05 12.89 -2.90
CA ALA A 85 -24.08 13.19 -3.89
C ALA A 85 -23.71 12.75 -5.31
N GLN A 86 -22.43 12.88 -5.70
CA GLN A 86 -21.92 12.52 -7.03
C GLN A 86 -21.77 11.00 -7.20
N LYS A 87 -21.67 10.23 -6.10
CA LYS A 87 -21.44 8.78 -6.10
C LYS A 87 -20.16 8.36 -6.85
N GLN A 88 -19.17 9.25 -6.92
CA GLN A 88 -17.88 9.02 -7.57
C GLN A 88 -16.75 9.56 -6.67
N PRO A 89 -15.93 8.69 -6.06
CA PRO A 89 -16.08 7.23 -5.99
C PRO A 89 -17.36 6.82 -5.23
N PRO A 90 -17.87 5.60 -5.44
CA PRO A 90 -18.94 5.03 -4.62
C PRO A 90 -18.60 5.11 -3.13
N VAL A 91 -19.55 5.59 -2.33
CA VAL A 91 -19.43 5.63 -0.87
C VAL A 91 -20.18 4.45 -0.29
N GLU A 92 -19.48 3.62 0.48
CA GLU A 92 -20.06 2.46 1.16
C GLU A 92 -20.02 2.64 2.68
N VAL A 93 -21.19 2.58 3.31
CA VAL A 93 -21.32 2.73 4.77
C VAL A 93 -21.91 1.44 5.36
N PRO A 94 -21.07 0.44 5.68
CA PRO A 94 -21.56 -0.89 6.06
C PRO A 94 -22.16 -0.93 7.47
N ASP A 95 -21.80 0.01 8.36
CA ASP A 95 -22.43 0.16 9.67
C ASP A 95 -23.72 1.00 9.58
N ALA A 96 -24.82 0.47 10.12
CA ALA A 96 -26.16 1.06 10.00
C ALA A 96 -26.31 2.36 10.79
N GLU A 97 -25.68 2.47 11.96
CA GLU A 97 -25.79 3.64 12.83
C GLU A 97 -24.96 4.81 12.28
N LEU A 98 -23.74 4.54 11.83
CA LEU A 98 -22.91 5.49 11.12
C LEU A 98 -23.61 5.95 9.83
N ARG A 99 -24.26 5.03 9.10
CA ARG A 99 -25.06 5.38 7.91
C ARG A 99 -26.18 6.34 8.25
N ARG A 100 -26.94 6.09 9.32
CA ARG A 100 -28.01 6.98 9.79
C ARG A 100 -27.47 8.38 10.08
N GLN A 101 -26.44 8.47 10.92
CA GLN A 101 -25.80 9.74 11.32
C GLN A 101 -25.21 10.50 10.12
N LEU A 102 -24.65 9.77 9.16
CA LEU A 102 -24.06 10.36 7.96
C LEU A 102 -25.12 10.90 7.01
N VAL A 103 -26.22 10.16 6.77
CA VAL A 103 -27.33 10.65 5.94
C VAL A 103 -27.96 11.90 6.55
N ASP A 104 -28.18 11.91 7.87
CA ASP A 104 -28.68 13.08 8.60
C ASP A 104 -27.71 14.27 8.54
N GLY A 105 -26.40 14.00 8.47
CA GLY A 105 -25.34 15.00 8.40
C GLY A 105 -25.17 15.61 7.00
N VAL A 106 -25.10 14.77 5.95
CA VAL A 106 -24.77 15.17 4.57
C VAL A 106 -25.70 16.26 4.04
N GLY A 107 -27.00 16.17 4.32
CA GLY A 107 -27.96 17.21 3.94
C GLY A 107 -27.63 18.57 4.56
N ARG A 108 -27.26 18.60 5.84
CA ARG A 108 -26.86 19.82 6.56
C ARG A 108 -25.50 20.34 6.09
N TRP A 109 -24.61 19.47 5.63
CA TRP A 109 -23.26 19.86 5.25
C TRP A 109 -23.14 20.51 3.88
N LYS A 110 -24.15 20.32 3.03
CA LYS A 110 -24.19 20.88 1.67
C LYS A 110 -24.22 22.42 1.66
N ASP A 111 -24.96 23.01 2.60
CA ASP A 111 -25.36 24.42 2.54
C ASP A 111 -24.51 25.33 3.46
N GLY A 112 -23.44 24.81 4.07
CA GLY A 112 -22.59 25.60 4.97
C GLY A 112 -21.14 25.08 5.09
N ASN A 113 -20.24 25.94 5.57
CA ASN A 113 -18.86 25.54 5.88
C ASN A 113 -18.75 24.73 7.19
N ASN A 114 -19.87 24.58 7.94
CA ASN A 114 -19.98 23.82 9.19
C ASN A 114 -18.80 24.02 10.13
N LEU A 115 -18.45 25.29 10.33
CA LEU A 115 -17.46 25.74 11.29
C LEU A 115 -17.98 25.45 12.69
N MET A 116 -17.27 24.62 13.45
CA MET A 116 -17.52 24.47 14.86
C MET A 116 -16.68 25.52 15.58
N THR A 117 -17.35 26.45 16.26
CA THR A 117 -16.66 27.35 17.19
C THR A 117 -16.16 26.50 18.35
N GLY A 118 -14.85 26.25 18.40
CA GLY A 118 -14.22 26.13 19.70
C GLY A 118 -14.53 27.41 20.50
N SER A 119 -14.49 27.37 21.83
CA SER A 119 -14.45 28.61 22.61
C SER A 119 -13.37 29.54 22.00
N ALA A 120 -13.47 30.86 22.17
CA ALA A 120 -12.56 31.84 21.54
C ALA A 120 -11.05 31.56 21.80
N VAL A 121 -10.73 30.68 22.75
CA VAL A 121 -9.37 30.20 23.10
C VAL A 121 -8.94 28.98 22.26
N ASN A 122 -9.87 28.14 21.81
CA ASN A 122 -9.59 26.86 21.14
C ASN A 122 -9.49 26.98 19.61
N GLY A 123 -10.12 28.00 18.99
CA GLY A 123 -10.02 28.24 17.54
C GLY A 123 -11.22 27.73 16.73
N LEU A 124 -11.23 28.09 15.44
CA LEU A 124 -12.24 27.64 14.48
C LEU A 124 -11.79 26.33 13.84
N TYR A 125 -12.63 25.30 13.95
CA TYR A 125 -12.35 23.99 13.39
C TYR A 125 -13.40 23.62 12.34
N LEU A 126 -12.93 23.02 11.23
CA LEU A 126 -13.81 22.44 10.24
C LEU A 126 -14.21 21.02 10.65
N ARG A 127 -15.48 20.67 10.45
CA ARG A 127 -15.93 19.29 10.51
C ARG A 127 -15.35 18.52 9.32
N GLN A 128 -14.72 17.39 9.60
CA GLN A 128 -14.07 16.51 8.65
C GLN A 128 -14.65 15.10 8.75
N ILE A 129 -14.59 14.38 7.64
CA ILE A 129 -14.95 12.96 7.57
C ILE A 129 -13.67 12.19 7.28
N VAL A 130 -13.28 11.34 8.23
CA VAL A 130 -12.19 10.37 8.05
C VAL A 130 -12.73 9.20 7.25
N TYR A 131 -11.96 8.76 6.26
CA TYR A 131 -12.35 7.66 5.39
C TYR A 131 -11.19 6.68 5.13
N LEU A 132 -11.58 5.45 4.81
CA LEU A 132 -10.75 4.42 4.21
C LEU A 132 -11.16 4.27 2.75
N LYS A 133 -10.22 4.51 1.84
CA LYS A 133 -10.39 4.25 0.42
C LYS A 133 -9.78 2.90 0.10
N LEU A 134 -10.56 2.01 -0.49
CA LEU A 134 -10.07 0.72 -0.98
C LEU A 134 -10.08 0.73 -2.51
N SER A 135 -8.99 0.25 -3.12
CA SER A 135 -8.83 0.15 -4.56
C SER A 135 -8.44 -1.28 -4.94
N SER A 136 -9.16 -1.88 -5.90
CA SER A 136 -8.72 -3.15 -6.47
C SER A 136 -7.67 -2.93 -7.56
N MET A 137 -6.53 -3.61 -7.43
CA MET A 137 -5.39 -3.51 -8.34
C MET A 137 -4.93 -4.87 -8.90
N GLY A 138 -5.68 -5.92 -8.60
CA GLY A 138 -5.49 -7.25 -9.19
C GLY A 138 -6.32 -7.45 -10.45
N LYS A 139 -5.93 -8.43 -11.28
CA LYS A 139 -6.73 -8.90 -12.42
C LYS A 139 -7.80 -9.93 -12.03
N THR A 140 -7.84 -10.32 -10.75
CA THR A 140 -8.78 -11.31 -10.20
C THR A 140 -9.76 -10.64 -9.25
N ALA A 141 -11.03 -11.07 -9.32
CA ALA A 141 -12.10 -10.55 -8.49
C ALA A 141 -11.89 -10.85 -7.00
N VAL A 142 -11.93 -9.80 -6.19
CA VAL A 142 -11.98 -9.89 -4.72
C VAL A 142 -13.39 -10.27 -4.31
N THR A 143 -13.55 -11.33 -3.52
CA THR A 143 -14.85 -11.75 -2.98
C THR A 143 -14.83 -11.91 -1.47
N ASP A 144 -16.00 -11.90 -0.84
CA ASP A 144 -16.15 -12.03 0.63
C ASP A 144 -15.29 -11.01 1.39
N LEU A 145 -15.28 -9.77 0.87
CA LEU A 145 -14.53 -8.67 1.44
C LEU A 145 -15.18 -8.23 2.75
N ARG A 146 -14.40 -8.23 3.83
CA ARG A 146 -14.85 -7.92 5.18
C ARG A 146 -13.85 -6.99 5.85
N LEU A 147 -14.36 -5.98 6.54
CA LEU A 147 -13.57 -5.03 7.31
C LEU A 147 -13.78 -5.29 8.80
N VAL A 148 -12.71 -5.65 9.51
CA VAL A 148 -12.73 -5.75 10.97
C VAL A 148 -12.44 -4.36 11.53
N VAL A 149 -13.35 -3.85 12.35
CA VAL A 149 -13.25 -2.54 12.99
C VAL A 149 -13.43 -2.65 14.49
N ARG A 150 -12.85 -1.70 15.22
CA ARG A 150 -13.21 -1.40 16.60
C ARG A 150 -14.05 -0.14 16.64
N GLN A 151 -15.18 -0.18 17.33
CA GLN A 151 -16.17 0.88 17.31
C GLN A 151 -16.55 1.38 18.70
N LYS A 152 -16.90 2.66 18.76
CA LYS A 152 -17.41 3.34 19.94
C LYS A 152 -18.31 4.51 19.55
N ASP A 153 -19.34 4.74 20.35
CA ASP A 153 -20.25 5.89 20.19
C ASP A 153 -19.80 7.05 21.08
N PHE A 154 -19.83 8.25 20.52
CA PHE A 154 -19.57 9.53 21.17
C PHE A 154 -20.79 10.44 21.07
N ASP A 155 -20.80 11.54 21.83
CA ASP A 155 -21.89 12.53 21.75
C ASP A 155 -21.97 13.11 20.32
N GLU A 156 -23.13 12.96 19.67
CA GLU A 156 -23.33 13.39 18.29
C GLU A 156 -23.42 14.92 18.14
N LYS A 157 -23.87 15.62 19.19
CA LYS A 157 -24.21 17.06 19.16
C LYS A 157 -23.05 17.92 19.62
N LEU A 158 -22.56 17.64 20.83
CA LEU A 158 -21.47 18.39 21.47
C LEU A 158 -20.11 17.89 20.98
N GLY A 159 -20.06 16.63 20.54
CA GLY A 159 -18.81 15.94 20.31
C GLY A 159 -18.12 15.58 21.62
N THR A 160 -17.09 14.76 21.53
CA THR A 160 -16.24 14.41 22.67
C THR A 160 -14.79 14.64 22.28
N GLN A 161 -14.07 15.42 23.09
CA GLN A 161 -12.63 15.61 22.90
C GLN A 161 -11.88 14.37 23.40
N VAL A 162 -11.07 13.79 22.53
CA VAL A 162 -10.24 12.62 22.81
C VAL A 162 -8.88 12.82 22.13
N LYS A 163 -8.00 11.81 22.21
CA LYS A 163 -6.77 11.79 21.41
C LYS A 163 -7.09 11.75 19.92
N ARG A 164 -6.13 12.18 19.12
CA ARG A 164 -6.22 12.15 17.66
C ARG A 164 -6.58 10.77 17.12
N TYR A 165 -7.26 10.73 15.99
CA TYR A 165 -7.80 9.49 15.42
C TYR A 165 -6.75 8.37 15.27
N GLY A 166 -5.56 8.66 14.75
CA GLY A 166 -4.46 7.68 14.65
C GLY A 166 -3.84 7.27 15.99
N LEU A 167 -4.10 8.02 17.07
CA LEU A 167 -3.56 7.80 18.41
C LEU A 167 -4.63 7.33 19.41
N LEU A 168 -5.81 6.92 18.93
CA LEU A 168 -6.88 6.42 19.77
C LEU A 168 -6.48 5.09 20.41
N ASN A 169 -6.64 5.02 21.74
CA ASN A 169 -6.59 3.74 22.42
C ASN A 169 -7.94 3.04 22.27
N THR A 170 -7.97 1.99 21.45
CA THR A 170 -9.17 1.20 21.17
C THR A 170 -9.36 0.02 22.14
N ALA A 171 -8.55 -0.07 23.21
CA ALA A 171 -8.77 -1.07 24.25
C ALA A 171 -10.16 -0.91 24.89
N GLY A 172 -10.91 -2.02 24.96
CA GLY A 172 -12.28 -2.04 25.48
C GLY A 172 -13.36 -1.53 24.51
N TRP A 173 -13.00 -1.19 23.27
CA TRP A 173 -13.99 -0.86 22.23
C TRP A 173 -14.59 -2.14 21.67
N THR A 174 -15.81 -2.07 21.17
CA THR A 174 -16.49 -3.22 20.58
C THR A 174 -15.83 -3.56 19.24
N GLU A 175 -15.37 -4.79 19.07
CA GLU A 175 -14.87 -5.27 17.77
C GLU A 175 -16.03 -5.84 16.94
N THR A 176 -16.09 -5.50 15.66
CA THR A 176 -17.14 -5.95 14.76
C THR A 176 -16.57 -6.16 13.36
N THR A 177 -17.10 -7.17 12.66
CA THR A 177 -16.76 -7.42 11.26
C THR A 177 -17.88 -6.90 10.38
N LEU A 178 -17.55 -5.95 9.50
CA LEU A 178 -18.47 -5.29 8.59
C LEU A 178 -18.30 -5.89 7.20
N PRO A 179 -19.36 -6.49 6.62
CA PRO A 179 -19.29 -6.97 5.24
C PRO A 179 -19.20 -5.76 4.31
N LEU A 180 -18.32 -5.84 3.32
CA LEU A 180 -18.24 -4.88 2.24
C LEU A 180 -18.81 -5.50 0.97
N SER A 181 -19.50 -4.68 0.19
CA SER A 181 -19.88 -5.03 -1.17
C SER A 181 -18.61 -5.42 -1.93
N ALA A 182 -18.70 -6.47 -2.74
CA ALA A 182 -17.51 -7.01 -3.39
C ALA A 182 -16.85 -5.91 -4.22
N LEU A 183 -15.56 -5.65 -3.97
CA LEU A 183 -14.80 -4.63 -4.68
C LEU A 183 -14.68 -4.90 -6.19
N MET A 184 -15.23 -5.97 -6.75
CA MET A 184 -15.28 -6.22 -8.20
C MET A 184 -16.53 -7.04 -8.55
N GLU A 185 -17.42 -6.51 -9.37
CA GLU A 185 -18.33 -7.34 -10.15
C GLU A 185 -17.60 -7.80 -11.42
N ALA A 186 -17.65 -9.10 -11.68
CA ALA A 186 -17.07 -9.72 -12.87
C ALA A 186 -17.94 -9.40 -14.09
N SER A 187 -17.96 -8.17 -14.59
CA SER A 187 -18.46 -7.93 -15.95
C SER A 187 -17.34 -8.22 -16.94
N ALA A 188 -17.64 -9.07 -17.93
CA ALA A 188 -16.68 -9.54 -18.94
C ALA A 188 -16.06 -8.41 -19.80
N GLU A 189 -16.62 -7.21 -19.72
CA GLU A 189 -16.22 -6.01 -20.48
C GLU A 189 -15.29 -5.08 -19.68
N ALA A 190 -15.21 -5.21 -18.34
CA ALA A 190 -14.47 -4.28 -17.49
C ALA A 190 -12.99 -4.65 -17.27
N ARG A 191 -12.27 -5.01 -18.34
CA ARG A 191 -10.80 -5.27 -18.30
C ARG A 191 -9.96 -4.10 -17.78
N SER A 192 -10.53 -2.92 -17.55
CA SER A 192 -9.79 -1.72 -17.11
C SER A 192 -10.38 -0.96 -15.93
N MET A 193 -11.47 -1.39 -15.28
CA MET A 193 -12.06 -0.58 -14.22
C MET A 193 -11.40 -0.90 -12.87
N ARG A 194 -10.43 -0.06 -12.50
CA ARG A 194 -10.00 0.12 -11.12
C ARG A 194 -11.25 0.51 -10.32
N THR A 195 -11.82 -0.44 -9.61
CA THR A 195 -12.93 -0.19 -8.70
C THR A 195 -12.38 0.42 -7.43
N GLN A 196 -12.92 1.57 -7.06
CA GLN A 196 -12.59 2.27 -5.84
C GLN A 196 -13.86 2.43 -5.02
N VAL A 197 -13.75 2.25 -3.71
CA VAL A 197 -14.84 2.54 -2.77
C VAL A 197 -14.28 3.39 -1.64
N LEU A 198 -15.10 4.31 -1.16
CA LEU A 198 -14.79 5.17 -0.03
C LEU A 198 -15.67 4.77 1.14
N ILE A 199 -15.04 4.37 2.24
CA ILE A 199 -15.71 3.93 3.46
C ILE A 199 -15.50 5.02 4.51
N PRO A 200 -16.54 5.76 4.91
CA PRO A 200 -16.41 6.72 6.01
C PRO A 200 -16.24 5.95 7.32
N LEU A 201 -15.35 6.46 8.16
CA LEU A 201 -14.95 5.81 9.41
C LEU A 201 -15.34 6.63 10.63
N ALA A 202 -15.17 7.96 10.56
CA ALA A 202 -15.40 8.84 11.70
C ALA A 202 -15.75 10.25 11.24
N GLN A 203 -16.55 10.93 12.04
CA GLN A 203 -16.77 12.37 11.94
C GLN A 203 -15.93 13.06 13.01
N VAL A 204 -15.04 13.95 12.59
CA VAL A 204 -14.07 14.60 13.47
C VAL A 204 -14.00 16.11 13.24
N SER A 205 -13.42 16.83 14.20
CA SER A 205 -13.11 18.25 14.06
C SER A 205 -11.75 18.54 14.68
N GLY A 206 -10.84 19.12 13.89
CA GLY A 206 -9.45 19.38 14.30
C GLY A 206 -8.69 18.12 14.71
N GLY A 207 -9.11 16.94 14.23
CA GLY A 207 -8.53 15.64 14.57
C GLY A 207 -8.80 15.11 15.99
N GLU A 208 -9.28 15.93 16.93
CA GLU A 208 -9.38 15.59 18.36
C GLU A 208 -10.82 15.54 18.90
N TYR A 209 -11.77 16.20 18.23
CA TYR A 209 -13.19 16.14 18.59
C TYR A 209 -13.91 15.14 17.73
N PHE A 210 -14.58 14.15 18.34
CA PHE A 210 -15.30 13.08 17.65
C PHE A 210 -16.80 13.24 17.82
N PHE A 211 -17.58 12.93 16.78
CA PHE A 211 -19.04 13.05 16.79
C PHE A 211 -19.68 11.74 16.37
N GLY A 212 -20.60 11.23 17.19
CA GLY A 212 -21.36 10.03 16.90
C GLY A 212 -20.50 8.77 16.89
N ARG A 213 -20.82 7.84 15.99
CA ARG A 213 -20.14 6.55 15.87
C ARG A 213 -18.78 6.73 15.19
N VAL A 214 -17.75 6.19 15.84
CA VAL A 214 -16.38 6.15 15.32
C VAL A 214 -15.98 4.70 15.13
N LEU A 215 -15.51 4.39 13.92
CA LEU A 215 -14.93 3.11 13.55
C LEU A 215 -13.42 3.29 13.40
N VAL A 216 -12.63 2.41 13.99
CA VAL A 216 -11.18 2.32 13.77
C VAL A 216 -10.90 0.98 13.09
N PRO A 217 -10.50 0.96 11.81
CA PRO A 217 -10.24 -0.28 11.10
C PRO A 217 -8.96 -0.94 11.63
N VAL A 218 -9.04 -2.25 11.79
CA VAL A 218 -7.95 -3.09 12.32
C VAL A 218 -7.42 -4.02 11.24
N LYS A 219 -8.32 -4.63 10.46
CA LYS A 219 -7.93 -5.66 9.50
C LYS A 219 -8.89 -5.71 8.33
N LEU A 220 -8.36 -5.95 7.14
CA LEU A 220 -9.11 -6.29 5.94
C LEU A 220 -8.98 -7.79 5.67
N LEU A 221 -10.10 -8.45 5.36
CA LEU A 221 -10.17 -9.87 5.03
C LEU A 221 -10.83 -10.04 3.67
N TRP A 222 -10.29 -10.90 2.82
CA TRP A 222 -10.92 -11.24 1.54
C TRP A 222 -10.57 -12.64 1.06
N LYS A 223 -11.34 -13.14 0.10
CA LYS A 223 -11.07 -14.41 -0.59
C LYS A 223 -10.64 -14.18 -2.03
N ASP A 224 -9.53 -14.79 -2.40
CA ASP A 224 -9.13 -14.95 -3.79
C ASP A 224 -9.80 -16.21 -4.37
N LYS A 225 -10.70 -16.01 -5.35
CA LYS A 225 -11.44 -17.10 -6.01
C LYS A 225 -10.54 -18.16 -6.64
N ARG A 226 -9.31 -17.83 -7.02
CA ARG A 226 -8.39 -18.77 -7.68
C ARG A 226 -7.65 -19.64 -6.68
N LEU A 227 -7.29 -19.06 -5.54
CA LEU A 227 -6.45 -19.72 -4.55
C LEU A 227 -7.26 -20.41 -3.44
N VAL A 228 -8.58 -20.18 -3.38
CA VAL A 228 -9.48 -20.68 -2.33
C VAL A 228 -8.87 -20.41 -0.94
N ARG A 229 -8.18 -19.27 -0.83
CA ARG A 229 -7.45 -18.85 0.36
C ARG A 229 -8.03 -17.55 0.87
N ASP A 230 -8.18 -17.49 2.18
CA ASP A 230 -8.44 -16.25 2.90
C ASP A 230 -7.13 -15.47 2.96
N ASP A 231 -7.13 -14.29 2.36
CA ASP A 231 -6.07 -13.31 2.52
C ASP A 231 -6.47 -12.24 3.51
N SER A 232 -5.45 -11.60 4.10
CA SER A 232 -5.69 -10.56 5.07
C SER A 232 -4.60 -9.49 5.08
N LEU A 233 -4.99 -8.29 5.50
CA LEU A 233 -4.11 -7.14 5.65
C LEU A 233 -4.41 -6.45 6.98
N GLU A 234 -3.42 -6.39 7.86
CA GLU A 234 -3.50 -5.57 9.06
C GLU A 234 -3.42 -4.08 8.67
N LEU A 235 -4.29 -3.28 9.27
CA LEU A 235 -4.40 -1.84 9.03
C LEU A 235 -3.91 -1.12 10.28
N ASN A 236 -2.88 -0.29 10.13
CA ASN A 236 -2.32 0.47 11.25
C ASN A 236 -2.46 1.97 11.01
N VAL A 237 -3.58 2.52 11.47
CA VAL A 237 -3.90 3.95 11.35
C VAL A 237 -2.87 4.85 12.05
N ALA A 238 -2.18 4.36 13.08
CA ALA A 238 -1.22 5.16 13.85
C ALA A 238 0.01 5.59 13.04
N ASN A 239 0.33 4.85 11.98
CA ASN A 239 1.49 5.11 11.13
C ASN A 239 1.15 5.99 9.90
N GLU A 240 -0.12 6.41 9.76
CA GLU A 240 -0.62 7.13 8.59
C GLU A 240 -0.36 8.65 8.71
N SER A 241 0.87 9.05 8.36
CA SER A 241 1.31 10.46 8.43
C SER A 241 0.48 11.40 7.55
N THR A 242 0.01 10.93 6.40
CA THR A 242 -0.84 11.71 5.49
C THR A 242 -2.17 12.07 6.15
N LEU A 243 -2.79 11.10 6.84
CA LEU A 243 -4.05 11.32 7.56
C LEU A 243 -3.84 12.34 8.69
N ASP A 244 -2.79 12.19 9.49
CA ASP A 244 -2.49 13.14 10.57
C ASP A 244 -2.33 14.56 10.02
N ASN A 245 -1.57 14.73 8.94
CA ASN A 245 -1.38 16.04 8.29
C ASN A 245 -2.70 16.66 7.79
N GLN A 246 -3.59 15.86 7.18
CA GLN A 246 -4.90 16.33 6.71
C GLN A 246 -5.85 16.72 7.85
N LEU A 247 -5.75 16.06 9.00
CA LEU A 247 -6.52 16.43 10.18
C LEU A 247 -6.04 17.74 10.82
N HIS A 248 -4.74 18.03 10.76
CA HIS A 248 -4.18 19.28 11.27
C HIS A 248 -4.46 20.49 10.39
N SER A 249 -4.50 20.32 9.07
CA SER A 249 -4.74 21.43 8.14
C SER A 249 -6.14 22.04 8.25
N ALA A 250 -7.08 21.35 8.91
CA ALA A 250 -8.43 21.83 9.17
C ALA A 250 -8.56 22.80 10.37
N ILE A 251 -7.45 23.15 11.02
CA ILE A 251 -7.40 24.17 12.07
C ILE A 251 -7.24 25.54 11.40
N LEU A 252 -8.33 26.32 11.34
CA LEU A 252 -8.34 27.59 10.59
C LEU A 252 -7.81 28.79 11.38
N GLY A 253 -7.58 28.64 12.70
CA GLY A 253 -6.94 29.64 13.52
C GLY A 253 -6.82 29.19 14.97
N ARG A 254 -5.59 29.10 15.50
CA ARG A 254 -5.31 29.06 16.94
C ARG A 254 -4.93 30.47 17.36
N SER A 255 -5.57 31.06 18.37
CA SER A 255 -5.02 32.28 18.94
C SER A 255 -3.75 31.89 19.71
N THR A 256 -2.58 32.21 19.17
CA THR A 256 -1.32 32.19 19.91
C THR A 256 -1.31 33.37 20.88
N SER A 257 -2.19 33.36 21.86
CA SER A 257 -2.20 34.31 22.98
C SER A 257 -1.91 33.53 24.26
N GLY A 258 -0.69 33.02 24.34
CA GLY A 258 -0.17 32.24 25.47
C GLY A 258 1.35 32.31 25.64
N SER A 259 2.01 33.30 25.06
CA SER A 259 3.40 33.71 25.36
C SER A 259 3.56 35.11 24.76
N THR A 260 3.55 36.20 25.51
CA THR A 260 4.66 36.61 26.37
C THR A 260 4.14 37.73 27.28
N SER A 261 4.10 37.51 28.60
CA SER A 261 4.08 38.63 29.55
C SER A 261 5.51 39.16 29.63
N VAL A 262 5.87 40.11 28.77
CA VAL A 262 6.94 41.05 29.11
C VAL A 262 6.25 42.37 29.42
N ALA A 263 6.22 42.66 30.72
CA ALA A 263 5.92 43.98 31.23
C ALA A 263 6.88 44.99 30.60
N ALA A 264 6.37 45.83 29.69
CA ALA A 264 7.00 47.09 29.34
C ALA A 264 6.33 48.18 30.17
N GLY A 265 6.67 48.24 31.46
CA GLY A 265 6.41 49.40 32.29
C GLY A 265 7.28 50.55 31.79
N ALA A 266 6.69 51.43 30.99
CA ALA A 266 7.30 52.69 30.61
C ALA A 266 7.41 53.57 31.86
N SER A 267 8.59 53.57 32.50
CA SER A 267 8.99 54.62 33.42
C SER A 267 9.30 55.88 32.62
N ALA A 268 8.41 56.87 32.66
CA ALA A 268 8.68 58.22 32.20
C ALA A 268 9.67 58.91 33.17
N PRO A 269 10.73 59.57 32.68
CA PRO A 269 11.51 60.46 33.53
C PRO A 269 10.78 61.81 33.67
N ARG A 270 10.82 62.36 34.89
CA ARG A 270 10.61 63.79 35.14
C ARG A 270 11.91 64.53 34.90
#